data_AF-A0A9D1C8E9-F1
#
_entry.id   AF-A0A9D1C8E9-F1
#
_cell.length_a   1.000
_cell.length_b   1.000
_cell.length_c   1.000
_cell.angle_alpha   90.00
_cell.angle_beta   90.00
_cell.angle_gamma   90.00
#
_symmetry.space_group_name_H-M   'P 1'
#
loop_
_entity.id
_entity.type
_entity.pdbx_description
1 polymer ?
#
loop_
_entity_poly.entity_id
_entity_poly.type
_entity_poly.pdbx_seq_one_letter_code
_entity_poly.pdbx_strand_id
1 'polypeptide(L)' 'MIGFPTLSVPAGLTSGGLPVGAQLVAAPFDDGIILALASALESVTEDLRP' A
#
# COMPACT_ATOMS: atom_id res chain seq x y z
N MET A 1 -12.31 6.82 -15.92
CA MET A 1 -11.15 6.95 -15.01
C MET A 1 -11.21 8.33 -14.38
N ILE A 2 -11.22 8.43 -13.04
CA ILE A 2 -11.48 9.70 -12.32
C ILE A 2 -10.20 10.46 -11.88
N GLY A 3 -9.00 9.90 -12.10
CA GLY A 3 -7.73 10.61 -11.91
C GLY A 3 -7.25 10.76 -10.46
N PHE A 4 -7.67 9.87 -9.57
CA PHE A 4 -7.31 9.93 -8.15
C PHE A 4 -5.90 9.35 -7.93
N PRO A 5 -5.11 9.88 -7.00
CA PRO A 5 -3.84 9.26 -6.61
C PRO A 5 -4.08 7.86 -6.04
N THR A 6 -3.32 6.89 -6.53
CA THR A 6 -3.38 5.50 -6.07
C THR A 6 -1.97 4.94 -5.86
N LEU A 7 -1.83 4.06 -4.88
CA LEU A 7 -0.56 3.42 -4.53
C LEU A 7 -0.84 1.98 -4.06
N SER A 8 -0.04 1.02 -4.51
CA SER A 8 -0.12 -0.37 -4.04
C SER A 8 1.03 -0.67 -3.08
N VAL A 9 0.73 -1.25 -1.92
CA VAL A 9 1.71 -1.72 -0.93
C VAL A 9 1.59 -3.23 -0.69
N PRO A 10 2.68 -3.92 -0.30
CA PRO A 10 2.60 -5.26 0.26
C PRO A 10 1.75 -5.27 1.54
N ALA A 11 0.90 -6.29 1.71
CA ALA A 11 -0.04 -6.38 2.83
C ALA A 11 -0.02 -7.73 3.56
N GLY A 12 0.77 -8.70 3.10
CA GLY A 12 0.83 -10.02 3.70
C GLY A 12 1.16 -11.13 2.72
N LEU A 13 1.19 -12.35 3.25
CA LEU A 13 1.10 -13.58 2.48
C LEU A 13 -0.23 -14.27 2.82
N THR A 14 -0.82 -14.95 1.84
CA THR A 14 -1.89 -15.91 2.10
C THR A 14 -1.36 -17.11 2.91
N SER A 15 -2.25 -17.96 3.43
CA SER A 15 -1.85 -19.21 4.09
C SER A 15 -1.05 -20.16 3.18
N GLY A 16 -1.17 -20.01 1.87
CA GLY A 16 -0.40 -20.74 0.86
C GLY A 16 0.91 -20.05 0.44
N GLY A 17 1.32 -18.96 1.09
CA GLY A 17 2.56 -18.23 0.79
C GLY A 17 2.48 -17.28 -0.40
N LEU A 18 1.30 -17.06 -0.99
CA LEU A 18 1.15 -16.11 -2.10
C LEU A 18 1.12 -14.66 -1.58
N PRO A 19 1.87 -13.72 -2.20
CA PRO A 19 1.83 -12.30 -1.83
C PRO A 19 0.45 -11.67 -1.99
N VAL A 20 0.05 -10.88 -1.00
CA VAL A 20 -1.16 -10.06 -0.99
C VAL A 20 -0.74 -8.60 -0.99
N GLY A 21 -1.37 -7.80 -1.85
CA GLY A 21 -1.20 -6.34 -1.89
C GLY A 21 -2.45 -5.60 -1.43
N ALA A 22 -2.28 -4.40 -0.88
CA ALA A 22 -3.36 -3.46 -0.59
C ALA A 22 -3.25 -2.22 -1.48
N GLN A 23 -4.37 -1.77 -2.02
CA GLN A 23 -4.45 -0.55 -2.81
C GLN A 23 -4.97 0.60 -1.94
N LEU A 24 -4.16 1.64 -1.82
CA LEU A 24 -4.51 2.91 -1.21
C LEU A 24 -5.06 3.85 -2.29
N VAL A 25 -6.04 4.66 -1.92
CA VAL A 25 -6.64 5.69 -2.78
C VAL A 25 -6.81 6.95 -1.94
N ALA A 26 -6.29 8.07 -2.42
CA ALA A 26 -6.42 9.36 -1.74
C ALA A 26 -7.34 10.32 -2.51
N ALA A 27 -7.64 11.46 -1.88
CA ALA A 27 -8.35 12.54 -2.54
C ALA A 27 -7.50 13.11 -3.70
N PRO A 28 -8.13 13.79 -4.69
CA PRO A 28 -7.39 14.45 -5.76
C PRO A 28 -6.31 15.41 -5.22
N PHE A 29 -5.12 15.35 -5.84
CA PHE A 29 -3.94 16.18 -5.51
C PHE A 29 -3.32 15.92 -4.12
N ASP A 30 -3.65 14.79 -3.49
CA ASP A 30 -3.19 14.44 -2.14
C ASP A 30 -2.11 13.35 -2.14
N ASP A 31 -1.19 13.43 -3.11
CA ASP A 31 -0.07 12.50 -3.30
C ASP A 31 0.86 12.43 -2.07
N GLY A 32 0.97 13.54 -1.33
CA GLY A 32 1.78 13.59 -0.11
C GLY A 32 1.22 12.69 1.01
N ILE A 33 -0.10 12.71 1.22
CA ILE A 33 -0.73 11.88 2.25
C ILE A 33 -0.62 10.40 1.92
N ILE A 34 -0.85 10.01 0.66
CA ILE A 34 -0.79 8.58 0.29
C ILE A 34 0.63 8.03 0.38
N LEU A 35 1.65 8.83 0.06
CA LEU A 35 3.06 8.45 0.23
C LEU A 35 3.45 8.34 1.71
N ALA A 36 3.02 9.30 2.55
CA ALA A 36 3.28 9.26 3.99
C ALA A 36 2.59 8.05 4.65
N LEU A 37 1.36 7.75 4.24
CA LEU A 37 0.64 6.55 4.70
C LEU A 37 1.34 5.27 4.29
N ALA A 38 1.79 5.16 3.04
CA ALA A 38 2.53 4.01 2.55
C ALA A 38 3.82 3.78 3.36
N SER A 39 4.60 4.85 3.60
CA SER A 39 5.83 4.79 4.39
C SER A 39 5.55 4.40 5.85
N ALA A 40 4.47 4.91 6.45
CA ALA A 40 4.06 4.52 7.79
C ALA A 40 3.66 3.04 7.86
N LEU A 41 2.91 2.56 6.87
CA LEU A 41 2.52 1.15 6.77
C LEU A 41 3.74 0.24 6.59
N GLU A 42 4.69 0.60 5.73
CA GLU A 42 5.95 -0.14 5.57
C GLU A 42 6.74 -0.22 6.88
N SER A 43 6.75 0.85 7.70
CA SER A 43 7.50 0.88 8.96
C SER A 43 6.97 -0.05 10.05
N VAL A 44 5.70 -0.45 9.97
CA VAL A 44 5.03 -1.31 10.96
C VAL A 44 4.72 -2.71 10.43
N THR A 45 4.93 -2.93 9.13
CA THR A 45 4.72 -4.23 8.49
C THR A 45 6.02 -5.00 8.52
N GLU A 46 5.96 -6.28 8.89
CA GLU A 46 7.15 -7.13 8.85
C GLU A 46 7.66 -7.31 7.42
N ASP A 47 8.92 -7.70 7.30
CA ASP A 47 9.58 -7.89 6.02
C ASP A 47 8.91 -9.04 5.24
N LEU A 48 8.07 -8.69 4.26
CA LEU A 48 7.26 -9.62 3.46
C LEU A 48 8.08 -10.37 2.39
N ARG A 49 9.34 -10.68 2.71
CA ARG A 49 10.19 -11.56 1.89
C ARG A 49 9.58 -12.96 1.85
N PRO A 50 9.50 -13.59 0.66
CA PRO A 50 9.09 -14.98 0.55
C PRO A 50 10.11 -15.94 1.18
#